data_AF-A0A382MZB4-F1
#
_entry.id   AF-A0A382MZB4-F1
#
_cell.length_a   1.000
_cell.length_b   1.000
_cell.length_c   1.000
_cell.angle_alpha   90.00
_cell.angle_beta   90.00
_cell.angle_gamma   90.00
#
_symmetry.space_group_name_H-M   'P 1'
#
loop_
_entity.id
_entity.type
_entity.pdbx_description
1 polymer ?
#
loop_
_entity_poly.entity_id
_entity_poly.type
_entity_poly.pdbx_seq_one_letter_code
_entity_poly.pdbx_strand_id
1 'polypeptide(L)' 'MATTVVLPVKGMTCGACSARVGRGLSELDGVDSATVNLATE' A
#
# COMPACT_ATOMS: atom_id res chain seq x y z
N MET A 1 -10.67 10.15 -14.33
CA MET A 1 -9.43 10.82 -13.88
C MET A 1 -8.84 9.95 -12.78
N ALA A 2 -7.61 9.46 -12.93
CA ALA A 2 -6.95 8.67 -11.90
C ALA A 2 -6.13 9.61 -11.00
N THR A 3 -6.31 9.48 -9.69
CA THR A 3 -5.60 10.29 -8.69
C THR A 3 -4.64 9.39 -7.92
N THR A 4 -3.35 9.68 -8.01
CA THR A 4 -2.32 8.96 -7.24
C THR A 4 -2.06 9.70 -5.94
N VAL A 5 -2.13 8.99 -4.81
CA VAL A 5 -1.83 9.54 -3.48
C VAL A 5 -0.69 8.74 -2.86
N VAL A 6 0.31 9.44 -2.33
CA VAL A 6 1.43 8.83 -1.61
C VAL A 6 1.23 9.07 -0.11
N LEU A 7 1.16 7.99 0.67
CA LEU A 7 0.86 8.03 2.09
C LEU A 7 1.98 7.36 2.90
N PRO A 8 2.54 8.02 3.92
CA PRO A 8 3.45 7.37 4.86
C PRO A 8 2.65 6.45 5.79
N VAL A 9 3.00 5.16 5.81
CA VAL A 9 2.34 4.15 6.65
C VAL A 9 3.27 3.74 7.79
N LYS A 10 2.89 4.09 9.02
CA LYS A 10 3.62 3.68 10.24
C LYS A 10 3.23 2.26 10.66
N GLY A 11 4.17 1.53 11.25
CA GLY A 11 3.89 0.22 11.86
C GLY A 11 4.08 -1.00 10.95
N MET A 12 4.53 -0.82 9.71
CA MET A 12 5.00 -1.94 8.89
C MET A 12 6.40 -2.35 9.34
N THR A 13 6.51 -3.31 10.27
CA THR A 13 7.80 -3.76 10.83
C THR A 13 8.41 -4.97 10.09
N CYS A 14 7.71 -5.54 9.12
CA CYS A 14 8.22 -6.66 8.33
C CYS A 14 7.61 -6.67 6.93
N GLY A 15 8.29 -7.35 5.98
CA GLY A 15 7.80 -7.50 4.60
C GLY A 15 6.46 -8.22 4.50
N ALA A 16 6.08 -9.02 5.50
CA ALA A 16 4.75 -9.63 5.54
C ALA A 16 3.65 -8.59 5.86
N CYS A 17 3.94 -7.55 6.66
CA CYS A 17 2.99 -6.46 6.91
C CYS A 17 2.74 -5.64 5.65
N SER A 18 3.79 -5.30 4.89
CA SER A 18 3.61 -4.56 3.62
C SER A 18 2.84 -5.37 2.58
N ALA A 19 3.09 -6.68 2.47
CA ALA A 19 2.34 -7.55 1.57
C ALA A 19 0.84 -7.64 1.93
N ARG A 20 0.51 -7.71 3.23
CA ARG A 20 -0.89 -7.73 3.69
C ARG A 20 -1.61 -6.42 3.37
N VAL A 21 -0.96 -5.28 3.63
CA VAL A 21 -1.54 -3.96 3.32
C VAL A 21 -1.75 -3.79 1.82
N GLY A 22 -0.77 -4.15 0.98
CA GLY A 22 -0.89 -4.04 -0.48
C GLY A 22 -2.02 -4.89 -1.05
N ARG A 23 -2.21 -6.11 -0.54
CA ARG A 23 -3.34 -6.97 -0.91
C ARG A 23 -4.67 -6.32 -0.53
N GLY A 24 -4.82 -5.91 0.73
CA GLY A 24 -6.05 -5.27 1.20
C GLY A 24 -6.40 -4.02 0.40
N LEU A 25 -5.42 -3.18 0.03
CA LEU A 25 -5.65 -2.00 -0.82
C LEU A 25 -6.12 -2.38 -2.23
N SER A 26 -5.55 -3.44 -2.82
CA SER A 26 -5.92 -3.88 -4.17
C SER A 26 -7.32 -4.50 -4.25
N GLU A 27 -7.86 -4.93 -3.12
CA GLU A 27 -9.22 -5.47 -3.00
C GLU A 27 -10.29 -4.39 -2.79
N LEU A 28 -9.89 -3.13 -2.57
CA LEU A 28 -10.83 -2.02 -2.37
C LEU A 28 -11.42 -1.56 -3.71
N ASP A 29 -12.74 -1.34 -3.70
CA ASP A 29 -13.44 -0.77 -4.85
C ASP A 29 -12.91 0.63 -5.18
N GLY A 30 -12.58 0.86 -6.46
CA GLY A 30 -12.01 2.12 -6.94
C GLY A 30 -10.48 2.21 -6.89
N VAL A 31 -9.77 1.18 -6.42
CA VAL A 31 -8.30 1.11 -6.50
C VAL A 31 -7.90 0.45 -7.82
N ASP A 32 -7.36 1.24 -8.74
CA ASP A 32 -6.81 0.75 -10.01
C ASP A 32 -5.45 0.05 -9.83
N SER A 33 -4.59 0.63 -9.00
CA SER A 33 -3.28 0.09 -8.68
C SER A 33 -2.78 0.54 -7.30
N ALA A 34 -2.23 -0.39 -6.52
CA ALA A 34 -1.64 -0.12 -5.21
C ALA A 34 -0.24 -0.71 -5.12
N THR A 35 0.75 0.13 -4.78
CA THR A 35 2.13 -0.30 -4.56
C THR A 35 2.52 0.04 -3.12
N VAL A 36 3.00 -0.96 -2.38
CA VAL A 36 3.44 -0.80 -1.00
C VAL A 36 4.90 -1.24 -0.90
N ASN A 37 5.78 -0.31 -0.55
CA ASN A 37 7.21 -0.55 -0.37
C ASN A 37 7.60 -0.31 1.09
N LEU A 38 8.34 -1.25 1.67
CA LEU A 38 8.92 -1.12 3.01
C LEU A 38 10.31 -0.44 2.98
N ALA A 39 10.94 -0.36 1.80
CA ALA A 39 12.33 0.06 1.64
C ALA A 39 12.57 1.58 1.73
N THR A 40 11.53 2.38 2.00
CA THR A 40 11.60 3.85 2.05
C THR A 40 11.32 4.36 3.46
N GLU A 41 12.14 3.92 4.43
CA GLU A 41 12.20 4.53 5.76
C GLU A 41 12.94 5.87 5.73
#